data_AF-A0A526YNY4-F1
#
_entry.id   AF-A0A526YNY4-F1
#
_cell.length_a   1.000
_cell.length_b   1.000
_cell.length_c   1.000
_cell.angle_alpha   90.00
_cell.angle_beta   90.00
_cell.angle_gamma   90.00
#
_symmetry.space_group_name_H-M   'P 1'
#
loop_
_entity.id
_entity.type
_entity.pdbx_description
1 polymer ?
#
loop_
_entity_poly.entity_id
_entity_poly.type
_entity_poly.pdbx_seq_one_letter_code
_entity_poly.pdbx_strand_id
1 'polypeptide(L)'
;GFQGIGPDNRIATLGRGGSDTSAVAIAAAVKADRCDIYTDVDGVYTTDPRIEPKARRLAKISFEEMLEMASLGAKVLQVRSVELAMVHRVRT
;
A
#
# COMPACT_ATOMS: atom_id res chain seq x y z
N GLY A 1 -11.08 8.33 -2.05
CA GLY A 1 -10.06 7.59 -2.82
C GLY A 1 -10.71 6.73 -3.88
N PHE A 2 -9.96 5.83 -4.51
CA PHE A 2 -10.37 4.87 -5.57
C PHE A 2 -10.76 5.46 -6.93
N GLN A 3 -11.28 6.67 -6.98
CA GLN A 3 -11.78 7.30 -8.21
C GLN A 3 -11.05 8.60 -8.56
N GLY A 4 -11.17 9.01 -9.82
CA GLY A 4 -10.65 10.27 -10.37
C GLY A 4 -11.38 10.67 -11.65
N ILE A 5 -10.89 11.72 -12.30
CA ILE A 5 -11.41 12.23 -13.56
C ILE A 5 -10.40 11.94 -14.67
N GLY A 6 -10.85 11.29 -15.74
CA GLY A 6 -10.06 10.98 -16.93
C GLY A 6 -9.94 12.17 -17.89
N PRO A 7 -9.13 12.06 -18.96
CA PRO A 7 -8.87 13.16 -19.89
C PRO A 7 -10.11 13.74 -20.61
N ASP A 8 -11.18 12.95 -20.73
CA ASP A 8 -12.45 13.33 -21.36
C ASP A 8 -13.52 13.79 -20.35
N ASN A 9 -13.08 14.17 -19.15
CA ASN A 9 -13.94 14.57 -18.03
C ASN A 9 -14.91 13.47 -17.55
N ARG A 10 -14.65 12.20 -17.88
CA ARG A 10 -15.39 11.06 -17.35
C ARG A 10 -14.82 10.60 -16.01
N ILE A 11 -15.71 10.10 -15.15
CA ILE A 11 -15.31 9.42 -13.92
C ILE A 11 -14.59 8.12 -14.29
N ALA A 12 -13.40 7.92 -13.70
CA ALA A 12 -12.60 6.71 -13.83
C ALA A 12 -12.29 6.13 -12.44
N THR A 13 -12.03 4.83 -12.38
CA THR A 13 -11.63 4.13 -11.16
C THR A 13 -10.23 3.55 -11.30
N LEU A 14 -9.52 3.43 -10.18
CA LEU A 14 -8.13 2.95 -10.13
C LEU A 14 -8.03 1.43 -10.01
N GLY A 15 -9.16 0.73 -9.91
CA GLY A 15 -9.21 -0.72 -9.71
C GLY A 15 -8.89 -1.17 -8.28
N ARG A 16 -8.53 -2.44 -8.11
CA ARG A 16 -8.21 -3.04 -6.80
C ARG A 16 -7.03 -2.29 -6.14
N GLY A 17 -7.17 -1.96 -4.86
CA GLY A 17 -6.19 -1.15 -4.12
C GLY A 17 -6.22 0.35 -4.46
N GLY A 18 -7.24 0.80 -5.20
CA GLY A 18 -7.36 2.19 -5.61
C GLY A 18 -7.47 3.16 -4.44
N SER A 19 -8.04 2.75 -3.30
CA SER A 19 -8.10 3.57 -2.08
C SER A 19 -6.71 3.82 -1.51
N ASP A 20 -5.91 2.77 -1.31
CA ASP A 20 -4.52 2.87 -0.81
C ASP A 20 -3.68 3.73 -1.75
N THR A 21 -3.78 3.45 -3.06
CA THR A 21 -3.08 4.22 -4.10
C THR A 21 -3.47 5.70 -4.06
N SER A 22 -4.76 6.02 -3.83
CA SER A 22 -5.21 7.41 -3.70
C SER A 22 -4.65 8.08 -2.44
N ALA A 23 -4.60 7.37 -1.32
CA ALA A 23 -4.08 7.89 -0.06
C ALA A 23 -2.59 8.25 -0.21
N VAL A 24 -1.80 7.35 -0.77
CA VAL A 24 -0.37 7.57 -1.05
C VAL A 24 -0.16 8.71 -2.06
N ALA A 25 -0.97 8.76 -3.13
CA ALA A 25 -0.88 9.82 -4.13
C ALA A 25 -1.15 11.21 -3.52
N ILE A 26 -2.18 11.32 -2.67
CA ILE A 26 -2.50 12.56 -1.97
C ILE A 26 -1.39 12.92 -0.99
N ALA A 27 -0.90 11.96 -0.20
CA ALA A 27 0.20 12.17 0.74
C ALA A 27 1.47 12.69 0.04
N ALA A 28 1.82 12.11 -1.11
CA ALA A 28 2.91 12.60 -1.94
C ALA A 28 2.67 14.04 -2.42
N ALA A 29 1.48 14.34 -2.93
CA ALA A 29 1.13 15.66 -3.48
C ALA A 29 1.16 16.77 -2.42
N VAL A 30 0.72 16.48 -1.20
CA VAL A 30 0.71 17.45 -0.09
C VAL A 30 2.00 17.43 0.75
N LYS A 31 2.98 16.59 0.38
CA LYS A 31 4.24 16.39 1.13
C LYS A 31 4.01 16.02 2.59
N ALA A 32 3.07 15.10 2.84
CA ALA A 32 2.79 14.60 4.18
C ALA A 32 4.01 13.85 4.74
N ASP A 33 4.22 13.95 6.05
CA ASP A 33 5.29 13.22 6.75
C ASP A 33 5.08 11.70 6.74
N ARG A 34 3.81 11.25 6.70
CA ARG A 34 3.41 9.85 6.66
C ARG A 34 2.01 9.64 6.07
N CYS A 35 1.73 8.44 5.58
CA CYS A 35 0.44 7.99 5.07
C CYS A 35 0.06 6.67 5.76
N ASP A 36 -0.79 6.73 6.79
CA ASP A 36 -1.21 5.53 7.51
C ASP A 36 -2.34 4.82 6.76
N ILE A 37 -2.14 3.53 6.46
CA ILE A 37 -3.18 2.68 5.87
C ILE A 37 -3.78 1.79 6.96
N TYR A 38 -5.04 2.02 7.29
CA TYR A 38 -5.79 1.22 8.25
C TYR A 38 -6.48 0.05 7.54
N THR A 39 -6.20 -1.16 7.99
CA THR A 39 -6.72 -2.42 7.42
C THR A 39 -7.12 -3.39 8.53
N ASP A 40 -7.62 -4.58 8.16
CA ASP A 40 -8.08 -5.63 9.08
C ASP A 40 -6.94 -6.49 9.67
N VAL A 41 -5.70 -6.24 9.25
CA VAL A 41 -4.47 -6.80 9.80
C VAL A 41 -3.66 -5.73 10.53
N ASP A 42 -3.05 -6.07 11.65
CA ASP A 42 -2.33 -5.13 12.52
C ASP A 42 -0.87 -4.87 12.10
N GLY A 43 -0.49 -5.32 10.91
CA GLY A 43 0.82 -5.09 10.31
C GLY A 43 1.26 -6.18 9.35
N VAL A 44 2.50 -6.06 8.87
CA VAL A 44 3.16 -7.07 8.03
C VAL A 44 3.87 -8.06 8.95
N TYR A 45 3.77 -9.36 8.63
CA TYR A 45 4.43 -10.44 9.37
C TYR A 45 5.48 -11.13 8.49
N THR A 46 6.42 -11.84 9.11
CA THR A 46 7.45 -12.62 8.39
C THR A 46 6.88 -13.67 7.43
N THR A 47 5.67 -14.16 7.71
CA THR A 47 4.86 -15.06 6.86
C THR A 47 3.41 -15.02 7.36
N ASP A 48 2.48 -15.73 6.72
CA ASP A 48 1.09 -15.82 7.17
C ASP A 48 1.01 -16.51 8.56
N PRO A 49 0.59 -15.80 9.62
CA PRO A 49 0.48 -16.37 10.96
C PRO A 49 -0.57 -17.48 11.07
N ARG A 50 -1.48 -17.61 10.09
CA ARG A 50 -2.45 -18.71 10.01
C ARG A 50 -1.80 -20.02 9.56
N ILE A 51 -0.65 -19.94 8.89
CA ILE A 51 0.12 -21.10 8.40
C ILE A 51 1.25 -21.42 9.37
N GLU A 52 1.98 -20.42 9.85
CA GLU A 52 3.08 -20.56 10.81
C GLU A 52 2.81 -19.76 12.09
N PRO A 53 2.44 -20.40 13.21
CA PRO A 53 2.15 -19.72 14.47
C PRO A 53 3.31 -18.92 15.06
N LYS A 54 4.56 -19.23 14.68
CA LYS A 54 5.76 -18.48 15.10
C LYS A 54 6.04 -17.26 14.23
N ALA A 55 5.17 -16.91 13.28
CA ALA A 55 5.32 -15.71 12.47
C ALA A 55 5.40 -14.47 13.37
N ARG A 56 6.34 -13.57 13.06
CA ARG A 56 6.59 -12.37 13.86
C ARG A 56 6.18 -11.13 13.08
N ARG A 57 5.56 -10.17 13.77
CA ARG A 57 5.25 -8.86 13.19
C ARG A 57 6.55 -8.09 12.92
N LEU A 58 6.66 -7.54 11.73
CA LEU A 58 7.77 -6.69 11.31
C LEU A 58 7.53 -5.28 11.82
N ALA A 59 8.51 -4.72 12.54
CA ALA A 59 8.44 -3.34 13.02
C ALA A 59 8.64 -2.32 11.89
N LYS A 60 9.46 -2.68 10.90
CA LYS A 60 9.76 -1.92 9.68
C LYS A 60 10.11 -2.92 8.58
N ILE A 61 9.83 -2.53 7.34
CA ILE A 61 10.18 -3.27 6.12
C ILE A 61 10.58 -2.25 5.05
N SER A 62 11.52 -2.58 4.17
CA SER A 62 11.87 -1.73 3.03
C SER A 62 10.77 -1.73 1.96
N PHE A 63 10.79 -0.75 1.05
CA PHE A 63 9.83 -0.73 -0.05
C PHE A 63 10.04 -1.93 -0.97
N GLU A 64 11.29 -2.30 -1.24
CA GLU A 64 11.68 -3.40 -2.10
C GLU A 64 11.17 -4.74 -1.55
N GLU A 65 11.39 -5.02 -0.26
CA GLU A 65 10.88 -6.24 0.38
C GLU A 65 9.35 -6.27 0.37
N MET A 66 8.69 -5.15 0.69
CA MET A 66 7.23 -5.08 0.68
C MET A 66 6.65 -5.24 -0.73
N LEU A 67 7.35 -4.73 -1.76
CA LEU A 67 6.95 -4.88 -3.15
C LEU A 67 7.01 -6.34 -3.59
N GLU A 68 8.07 -7.05 -3.25
CA GLU A 68 8.19 -8.49 -3.50
C GLU A 68 7.10 -9.28 -2.77
N MET A 69 6.89 -9.00 -1.48
CA MET A 69 5.84 -9.65 -0.69
C MET A 69 4.45 -9.41 -1.30
N ALA A 70 4.11 -8.17 -1.65
CA ALA A 70 2.82 -7.83 -2.25
C ALA A 70 2.65 -8.49 -3.62
N SER A 71 3.72 -8.56 -4.43
CA SER A 71 3.73 -9.21 -5.75
C SER A 71 3.53 -10.71 -5.67
N LEU A 72 4.06 -11.35 -4.61
CA LEU A 72 3.88 -12.78 -4.31
C LEU A 72 2.54 -13.09 -3.61
N GLY A 73 1.69 -12.10 -3.39
CA GLY A 73 0.32 -12.29 -2.91
C GLY A 73 0.12 -12.02 -1.41
N ALA A 74 1.05 -11.37 -0.72
CA ALA A 74 0.80 -10.85 0.61
C ALA A 74 -0.38 -9.86 0.56
N LYS A 75 -1.44 -10.14 1.32
CA LYS A 75 -2.72 -9.41 1.23
C LYS A 75 -2.80 -8.16 2.11
N VAL A 76 -1.65 -7.61 2.52
CA VAL A 76 -1.60 -6.49 3.48
C VAL A 76 -1.71 -5.13 2.78
N LEU A 77 -0.92 -4.92 1.72
CA LEU A 77 -0.93 -3.69 0.92
C LEU A 77 -0.92 -4.04 -0.56
N GLN A 78 -1.59 -3.23 -1.37
CA GLN A 78 -1.63 -3.44 -2.81
C GLN A 78 -0.33 -2.91 -3.48
N VAL A 79 0.22 -3.71 -4.39
CA VAL A 79 1.50 -3.47 -5.10
C VAL A 79 1.67 -2.04 -5.61
N ARG A 80 0.69 -1.49 -6.33
CA ARG A 80 0.77 -0.13 -6.90
C ARG A 80 0.87 0.96 -5.84
N SER A 81 0.25 0.75 -4.68
CA SER A 81 0.36 1.67 -3.55
C SER A 81 1.79 1.70 -2.99
N VAL A 82 2.43 0.53 -2.91
CA VAL A 82 3.83 0.39 -2.46
C VAL A 82 4.79 1.01 -3.47
N GLU A 83 4.60 0.73 -4.77
CA GLU A 83 5.39 1.34 -5.85
C GLU A 83 5.32 2.88 -5.82
N LEU A 84 4.12 3.43 -5.67
CA LEU A 84 3.92 4.87 -5.62
C LEU A 84 4.59 5.49 -4.38
N ALA A 85 4.49 4.82 -3.23
CA ALA A 85 5.14 5.25 -2.00
C ALA A 85 6.66 5.24 -2.15
N MET A 86 7.22 4.23 -2.81
CA MET A 86 8.65 4.12 -3.11
C MET A 86 9.13 5.28 -3.99
N VAL A 87 8.44 5.53 -5.12
CA VAL A 87 8.82 6.58 -6.09
C VAL A 87 8.82 7.97 -5.44
N HIS A 88 7.82 8.26 -4.61
CA HIS A 88 7.68 9.57 -3.97
C HIS A 88 8.26 9.64 -2.56
N ARG A 89 8.88 8.56 -2.07
CA ARG A 89 9.43 8.41 -0.71
C ARG A 89 8.41 8.75 0.39
N VAL A 90 7.15 8.35 0.19
CA VAL A 90 6.10 8.50 1.19
C VAL A 90 6.24 7.41 2.23
N ARG A 91 6.44 7.80 3.49
CA ARG A 91 6.44 6.85 4.60
C ARG A 91 5.03 6.30 4.82
N THR A 92 4.85 4.99 4.73
CA THR A 92 3.58 4.27 4.98
C THR A 92 3.70 3.31 6.14
#